data_AF-A0ABD0RT30-F1
#
_entry.id   AF-A0ABD0RT30-F1
#
_cell.length_a   1.000
_cell.length_b   1.000
_cell.length_c   1.000
_cell.angle_alpha   90.00
_cell.angle_beta   90.00
_cell.angle_gamma   90.00
#
_symmetry.space_group_name_H-M   'P 1'
#
loop_
_entity.id
_entity.type
_entity.pdbx_description
1 polymer ?
#
loop_
_entity_poly.entity_id
_entity_poly.type
_entity_poly.pdbx_seq_one_letter_code
_entity_poly.pdbx_strand_id
1 'polypeptide(L)'
;YCRQHHTDLASISSPEQQNLIRNESSLWIGLFLDSFAWSSQWNHFFRYWATNQPSLVSGSGACVGMSATNSGKWAQYICDVRQPFICYG
;
A
#
# COMPACT_ATOMS: atom_id res chain seq x y z
N TYR A 1 -2.42 16.02 -2.95
CA TYR A 1 -1.41 16.23 -4.01
C TYR A 1 -1.65 15.34 -5.23
N CYS A 2 -1.53 13.99 -5.15
CA CYS A 2 -1.68 13.14 -6.34
C CYS A 2 -2.96 13.41 -7.14
N ARG A 3 -4.14 13.36 -6.53
CA ARG A 3 -5.41 13.66 -7.23
C ARG A 3 -5.58 15.10 -7.75
N GLN A 4 -4.70 16.03 -7.34
CA GLN A 4 -4.72 17.42 -7.81
C GLN A 4 -3.78 17.63 -9.00
N HIS A 5 -2.73 16.83 -9.13
CA HIS A 5 -1.65 17.02 -10.13
C HIS A 5 -1.40 15.79 -11.02
N HIS A 6 -1.99 14.64 -10.69
CA HIS A 6 -1.84 13.32 -11.29
C HIS A 6 -3.18 12.55 -11.16
N THR A 7 -3.18 11.24 -11.42
CA THR A 7 -4.37 10.39 -11.31
C THR A 7 -4.67 10.02 -9.85
N ASP A 8 -3.81 9.24 -9.20
CA ASP A 8 -3.93 8.91 -7.77
C ASP A 8 -2.59 8.42 -7.18
N LEU A 9 -2.58 7.95 -5.92
CA LEU A 9 -1.46 7.24 -5.33
C LEU A 9 -1.17 5.93 -6.08
N ALA A 10 0.12 5.65 -6.32
CA ALA A 10 0.55 4.43 -7.02
C ALA A 10 0.21 3.18 -6.21
N SER A 11 -0.48 2.24 -6.87
CA SER A 11 -0.77 0.91 -6.33
C SER A 11 0.21 -0.11 -6.89
N ILE A 12 0.60 -1.09 -6.08
CA ILE A 12 1.55 -2.14 -6.47
C ILE A 12 0.76 -3.42 -6.75
N SER A 13 0.74 -3.84 -8.00
CA SER A 13 -0.04 -4.99 -8.47
C SER A 13 0.83 -6.17 -8.94
N SER A 14 2.16 -6.03 -8.95
CA SER A 14 3.06 -7.11 -9.36
C SER A 14 4.37 -7.17 -8.56
N PRO A 15 5.04 -8.34 -8.52
CA PRO A 15 6.36 -8.49 -7.89
C PRO A 15 7.42 -7.59 -8.52
N GLU A 16 7.36 -7.35 -9.84
CA GLU A 16 8.31 -6.49 -10.55
C GLU A 16 8.21 -5.05 -10.06
N GLN A 17 6.99 -4.53 -9.92
CA GLN A 17 6.76 -3.20 -9.37
C GLN A 17 7.24 -3.09 -7.92
N GLN A 18 6.98 -4.12 -7.10
CA GLN A 18 7.49 -4.16 -5.73
C GLN A 18 9.02 -4.12 -5.68
N ASN A 19 9.69 -4.85 -6.57
CA ASN A 19 11.16 -4.89 -6.62
C ASN A 19 11.77 -3.55 -7.01
N LEU A 20 11.11 -2.77 -7.86
CA LEU A 20 11.57 -1.42 -8.23
C LEU A 20 11.63 -0.47 -7.04
N ILE A 21 10.70 -0.58 -6.10
CA ILE A 21 10.59 0.34 -4.97
C ILE A 21 11.06 -0.25 -3.64
N ARG A 22 11.42 -1.54 -3.58
CA ARG A 22 11.73 -2.25 -2.33
C ARG A 22 12.86 -1.62 -1.52
N ASN A 23 13.81 -0.97 -2.19
CA ASN A 23 14.97 -0.33 -1.58
C ASN A 23 14.74 1.16 -1.28
N GLU A 24 13.57 1.69 -1.60
CA GLU A 24 13.21 3.06 -1.26
C GLU A 24 12.92 3.20 0.24
N SER A 25 12.92 4.45 0.71
CA SER A 25 12.46 4.79 2.05
C SER A 25 10.98 4.40 2.27
N SER A 26 10.48 4.48 3.51
CA SER A 26 9.07 4.19 3.76
C SER A 26 8.16 5.15 3.00
N LEU A 27 7.24 4.61 2.21
CA LEU A 27 6.44 5.37 1.25
C LEU A 27 4.96 5.09 1.43
N TRP A 28 4.13 6.12 1.32
CA TRP A 28 2.70 5.93 1.12
C TRP A 28 2.41 5.36 -0.26
N ILE A 29 1.58 4.32 -0.28
CA ILE A 29 1.13 3.65 -1.50
C ILE A 29 -0.39 3.63 -1.53
N GLY A 30 -0.95 3.62 -2.74
CA GLY A 30 -2.37 3.36 -2.93
C GLY A 30 -2.66 1.90 -2.58
N LEU A 31 -3.63 1.66 -1.69
CA LEU A 31 -4.21 0.34 -1.59
C LEU A 31 -5.22 0.21 -2.73
N PHE A 32 -5.00 -0.75 -3.62
CA PHE A 32 -6.05 -1.22 -4.49
C PHE A 32 -7.08 -1.97 -3.62
N LEU A 33 -8.03 -1.23 -3.07
CA LEU A 33 -9.20 -1.77 -2.40
C LEU A 33 -10.09 -2.33 -3.50
N ASP A 34 -9.82 -3.55 -3.90
CA ASP A 34 -10.78 -4.36 -4.62
C ASP A 34 -12.08 -4.36 -3.81
N SER A 35 -13.11 -3.71 -4.34
CA SER A 35 -14.49 -3.83 -3.84
C SER A 35 -15.00 -5.30 -3.89
N PHE A 36 -14.18 -6.23 -4.38
CA PHE A 36 -14.33 -7.68 -4.35
C PHE A 36 -13.92 -8.33 -3.02
N ALA A 37 -14.03 -7.63 -1.89
CA ALA A 37 -13.85 -8.20 -0.55
C ALA A 37 -14.67 -9.48 -0.26
N TRP A 38 -15.62 -9.82 -1.15
CA TRP A 38 -16.55 -10.94 -0.99
C TRP A 38 -16.54 -11.97 -2.14
N SER A 39 -15.80 -11.77 -3.24
CA SER A 39 -15.68 -12.84 -4.24
C SER A 39 -14.48 -13.71 -3.93
N SER A 40 -14.62 -15.01 -4.21
CA SER A 40 -13.56 -16.04 -4.12
C SER A 40 -12.28 -15.72 -4.91
N GLN A 41 -12.23 -14.59 -5.62
CA GLN A 41 -11.09 -14.11 -6.38
C GLN A 41 -10.13 -13.21 -5.59
N TRP A 42 -10.46 -12.88 -4.33
CA TRP A 42 -9.59 -12.09 -3.44
C TRP A 42 -8.15 -12.63 -3.33
N ASN A 43 -7.98 -13.95 -3.43
CA ASN A 43 -6.69 -14.62 -3.30
C ASN A 43 -5.80 -14.55 -4.56
N HIS A 44 -6.30 -14.01 -5.69
CA HIS A 44 -5.53 -13.96 -6.94
C HIS A 44 -4.71 -12.67 -7.11
N PHE A 45 -4.91 -11.67 -6.26
CA PHE A 45 -4.20 -10.40 -6.39
C PHE A 45 -2.88 -10.41 -5.63
N PHE A 46 -1.85 -9.77 -6.21
CA PHE A 46 -0.57 -9.61 -5.55
C PHE A 46 -0.73 -8.84 -4.24
N ARG A 47 -0.07 -9.35 -3.19
CA ARG A 47 -0.03 -8.74 -1.86
C ARG A 47 1.37 -8.92 -1.29
N TYR A 48 1.92 -7.86 -0.71
CA TYR A 48 3.25 -7.88 -0.09
C TYR A 48 3.22 -7.43 1.38
N TRP A 49 2.20 -7.87 2.12
CA TRP A 49 1.99 -7.50 3.52
C TRP A 49 3.11 -8.00 4.44
N ALA A 50 3.39 -7.20 5.47
CA ALA A 50 4.17 -7.62 6.61
C ALA A 50 3.46 -8.72 7.41
N THR A 51 4.23 -9.49 8.19
CA THR A 51 3.65 -10.49 9.09
C THR A 51 2.64 -9.83 10.03
N ASN A 52 1.46 -10.45 10.20
CA ASN A 52 0.33 -9.94 10.99
C ASN A 52 -0.31 -8.64 10.45
N GLN A 53 -0.15 -8.32 9.16
CA GLN A 53 -0.82 -7.22 8.47
C GLN A 53 -1.74 -7.74 7.34
N PRO A 54 -2.81 -7.01 6.98
CA PRO A 54 -3.33 -5.82 7.65
C PRO A 54 -3.87 -6.15 9.04
N SER A 55 -3.64 -5.27 10.01
CA SER A 55 -4.21 -5.43 11.34
C SER A 55 -5.72 -5.18 11.30
N LEU A 56 -6.52 -6.08 11.87
CA LEU A 56 -7.99 -5.92 11.93
C LEU A 56 -8.43 -4.85 12.93
N VAL A 57 -7.53 -3.96 13.38
CA VAL A 57 -7.84 -2.96 14.42
C VAL A 57 -8.73 -1.88 13.80
N SER A 58 -10.03 -2.16 13.89
CA SER A 58 -11.14 -1.27 13.63
C SER A 58 -11.07 -0.06 14.56
N GLY A 59 -10.69 1.10 14.04
CA GLY A 59 -10.77 2.32 14.86
C GLY A 59 -10.36 3.62 14.19
N SER A 60 -9.49 3.59 13.19
CA SER A 60 -9.22 4.77 12.38
C SER A 60 -8.82 4.31 10.99
N GLY A 61 -9.25 5.03 9.95
CA GLY A 61 -8.92 4.71 8.56
C GLY A 61 -7.41 4.50 8.45
N ALA A 62 -6.99 3.26 8.30
CA ALA A 62 -5.58 2.92 8.28
C ALA A 62 -5.07 3.14 6.86
N CYS A 63 -4.18 4.12 6.69
CA CYS A 63 -3.47 4.30 5.44
C CYS A 63 -2.46 3.18 5.27
N VAL A 64 -2.13 2.85 4.03
CA VAL A 64 -1.21 1.76 3.70
C VAL A 64 0.09 2.33 3.18
N GLY A 65 1.19 1.93 3.81
CA GLY A 65 2.52 2.34 3.44
C GLY A 65 3.45 1.14 3.25
N MET A 66 4.46 1.33 2.43
CA MET A 66 5.62 0.46 2.34
C MET A 66 6.57 0.76 3.49
N SER A 67 7.08 -0.27 4.15
CA SER A 67 8.07 -0.15 5.22
C SER A 67 9.48 -0.49 4.74
N ALA A 68 10.39 0.48 4.76
CA ALA A 68 11.80 0.22 4.46
C ALA A 68 12.43 -0.75 5.49
N THR A 69 12.06 -0.63 6.77
CA THR A 69 12.58 -1.51 7.84
C THR A 69 12.04 -2.94 7.77
N ASN A 70 10.95 -3.16 7.03
CA ASN A 70 10.37 -4.48 6.81
C ASN A 70 10.62 -4.98 5.39
N SER A 71 11.76 -4.62 4.80
CA SER A 71 12.18 -5.07 3.46
C SER A 71 11.18 -4.73 2.34
N GLY A 72 10.55 -3.55 2.41
CA GLY A 72 9.56 -3.09 1.45
C GLY A 72 8.18 -3.70 1.63
N LYS A 73 7.93 -4.44 2.72
CA LYS A 73 6.60 -4.99 3.01
C LYS A 73 5.60 -3.92 3.41
N TRP A 74 4.34 -4.16 3.10
CA TRP A 74 3.25 -3.23 3.35
C TRP A 74 2.73 -3.38 4.77
N ALA A 75 2.37 -2.27 5.39
CA ALA A 75 1.73 -2.25 6.69
C ALA A 75 0.71 -1.13 6.75
N GLN A 76 -0.24 -1.28 7.66
CA GLN A 76 -1.13 -0.21 8.04
C GLN A 76 -0.41 0.79 8.96
N TYR A 77 -0.69 2.06 8.74
CA TYR A 77 -0.15 3.18 9.50
C TYR A 77 -1.26 4.19 9.81
N ILE A 78 -1.01 5.01 10.83
CA ILE A 78 -1.84 6.19 11.09
C ILE A 78 -1.63 7.17 9.92
N CYS A 79 -2.71 7.59 9.27
CA CYS A 79 -2.65 8.43 8.07
C CYS A 79 -1.92 9.78 8.27
N ASP A 80 -1.89 10.29 9.50
CA ASP A 80 -1.26 11.58 9.82
C ASP A 80 0.28 11.49 9.87
N VAL A 81 0.85 10.29 9.76
CA VAL A 81 2.30 10.10 9.69
C VAL A 81 2.83 10.72 8.39
N ARG A 82 3.82 11.61 8.52
CA ARG A 82 4.49 12.21 7.37
C ARG A 82 5.46 11.21 6.76
N GLN A 83 5.15 10.75 5.55
CA GLN A 83 6.01 9.92 4.72
C GLN A 83 5.98 10.43 3.28
N PRO A 84 7.05 10.21 2.50
CA PRO A 84 7.02 10.42 1.06
C PRO A 84 5.95 9.53 0.42
N PHE A 85 5.49 9.89 -0.78
CA PHE A 85 4.44 9.18 -1.49
C PHE A 85 4.74 9.13 -2.99
N ILE A 86 4.20 8.13 -3.69
CA ILE A 86 4.33 8.00 -5.13
C ILE A 86 2.95 8.18 -5.78
N CYS A 87 2.87 9.03 -6.80
CA CYS A 87 1.68 9.16 -7.64
C CYS A 87 1.87 8.41 -8.96
N TYR A 88 0.77 8.05 -9.62
CA TYR A 88 0.78 7.62 -11.01
C TYR A 88 -0.05 8.56 -11.89
N GLY A 89 0.37 8.68 -13.15
CA GLY A 89 -0.30 9.43 -14.21
C GLY A 89 -0.97 8.48 -15.17
#